data_AF-A0AB34JRL9-F1
#
_entry.id   AF-A0AB34JRL9-F1
#
_cell.length_a   1.000
_cell.length_b   1.000
_cell.length_c   1.000
_cell.angle_alpha   90.00
_cell.angle_beta   90.00
_cell.angle_gamma   90.00
#
_symmetry.space_group_name_H-M   'P 1'
#
loop_
_entity.id
_entity.type
_entity.pdbx_description
1 polymer ?
#
loop_
_entity_poly.entity_id
_entity_poly.type
_entity_poly.pdbx_seq_one_letter_code
_entity_poly.pdbx_strand_id
1 'polypeptide(L)'
;MHSLLPREAPRFTLPPLAAGKRGLVLGMGGGCDVIGALAVAKLWKEQSQPDAAVLYGNCVSPREFPEDFKALGEFLWMCSPNVVELQQGDQAYGTTRLEQSLPRCSEGSPFVFVVPHDGRDGMSLEEATKKNTRALCESLEALRVDSVVGVDLGGDSLTGGFDFHGDAEFGRDRQVLHALRASNVPCVHLVVAPGCDGESTIEGMRAAVRELDEAGALLGTMPLDEMVGTMRSHAANLSPMRTPNIIHSAFGRVNSASSDDGAAASPEMFRIVRHNQEAHIPCSWLTIALAIDLHPRTP
;
A
#
# COMPACT_ATOMS: atom_id res chain seq x y z
N MET A 1 12.15 -22.99 9.23
CA MET A 1 11.30 -22.11 10.07
C MET A 1 11.12 -20.77 9.33
N HIS A 2 10.15 -20.67 8.41
CA HIS A 2 9.93 -19.50 7.54
C HIS A 2 8.64 -18.72 7.88
N SER A 3 8.13 -18.86 9.10
CA SER A 3 6.95 -18.11 9.53
C SER A 3 7.27 -16.62 9.60
N LEU A 4 6.47 -15.81 8.89
CA LEU A 4 6.50 -14.35 9.02
C LEU A 4 6.10 -13.92 10.42
N LEU A 5 5.03 -14.52 10.92
CA LEU A 5 4.39 -14.12 12.16
C LEU A 5 5.13 -14.72 13.36
N PRO A 6 5.31 -13.93 14.45
CA PRO A 6 5.92 -14.41 15.69
C PRO A 6 5.01 -15.41 16.45
N ARG A 7 3.70 -15.37 16.19
CA ARG A 7 2.66 -16.23 16.75
C ARG A 7 1.55 -16.46 15.73
N GLU A 8 0.59 -17.34 16.03
CA GLU A 8 -0.65 -17.40 15.28
C GLU A 8 -1.38 -16.05 15.40
N ALA A 9 -1.57 -15.37 14.27
CA ALA A 9 -2.29 -14.10 14.20
C ALA A 9 -3.72 -14.37 13.76
N PRO A 10 -4.73 -13.72 14.39
CA PRO A 10 -6.11 -13.91 13.99
C PRO A 10 -6.34 -13.41 12.56
N ARG A 11 -7.35 -13.97 11.90
CA ARG A 11 -7.84 -13.41 10.64
C ARG A 11 -8.43 -12.03 10.91
N PHE A 12 -7.95 -11.03 10.19
CA PHE A 12 -8.43 -9.66 10.27
C PHE A 12 -9.43 -9.37 9.13
N THR A 13 -10.49 -8.65 9.47
CA THR A 13 -11.43 -8.07 8.50
C THR A 13 -11.56 -6.58 8.78
N LEU A 14 -11.60 -5.77 7.72
CA LEU A 14 -11.81 -4.34 7.90
C LEU A 14 -13.18 -4.09 8.54
N PRO A 15 -13.26 -3.25 9.58
CA PRO A 15 -14.55 -2.85 10.13
C PRO A 15 -15.38 -2.13 9.06
N PRO A 16 -16.68 -2.46 8.90
CA PRO A 16 -17.51 -1.83 7.89
C PRO A 16 -17.69 -0.34 8.19
N LEU A 17 -17.68 0.50 7.15
CA LEU A 17 -17.89 1.93 7.29
C LEU A 17 -19.39 2.23 7.48
N ALA A 18 -19.70 3.04 8.50
CA ALA A 18 -21.08 3.41 8.82
C ALA A 18 -21.71 4.35 7.77
N ALA A 19 -23.04 4.43 7.74
CA ALA A 19 -23.76 5.30 6.82
C ALA A 19 -23.35 6.78 6.98
N GLY A 20 -23.18 7.49 5.86
CA GLY A 20 -22.77 8.90 5.85
C GLY A 20 -21.31 9.16 6.24
N LYS A 21 -20.53 8.12 6.56
CA LYS A 21 -19.10 8.23 6.86
C LYS A 21 -18.26 8.13 5.58
N ARG A 22 -17.05 8.69 5.65
CA ARG A 22 -16.10 8.79 4.54
C ARG A 22 -14.81 8.05 4.89
N GLY A 23 -14.54 6.95 4.20
CA GLY A 23 -13.32 6.17 4.33
C GLY A 23 -12.40 6.46 3.16
N LEU A 24 -11.10 6.54 3.41
CA LEU A 24 -10.08 6.65 2.37
C LEU A 24 -9.15 5.45 2.41
N VAL A 25 -8.96 4.79 1.27
CA VAL A 25 -7.86 3.83 1.10
C VAL A 25 -6.72 4.51 0.36
N LEU A 26 -5.57 4.64 1.02
CA LEU A 26 -4.45 5.44 0.54
C LEU A 26 -3.25 4.54 0.23
N GLY A 27 -2.86 4.45 -1.04
CA GLY A 27 -1.58 3.89 -1.43
C GLY A 27 -0.44 4.76 -0.90
N MET A 28 0.52 4.17 -0.19
CA MET A 28 1.55 4.91 0.56
C MET A 28 2.79 5.22 -0.30
N GLY A 29 3.07 4.38 -1.29
CA GLY A 29 4.27 4.46 -2.11
C GLY A 29 4.05 4.79 -3.60
N GLY A 30 5.17 4.87 -4.33
CA GLY A 30 5.21 5.25 -5.74
C GLY A 30 5.09 4.13 -6.76
N GLY A 31 5.01 2.89 -6.28
CA GLY A 31 4.94 1.70 -7.10
C GLY A 31 3.52 1.43 -7.60
N CYS A 32 2.96 0.31 -7.19
CA CYS A 32 1.62 -0.12 -7.57
C CYS A 32 0.62 -0.01 -6.41
N ASP A 33 0.95 0.75 -5.38
CA ASP A 33 0.18 0.87 -4.15
C ASP A 33 -1.23 1.37 -4.41
N VAL A 34 -1.41 2.27 -5.38
CA VAL A 34 -2.73 2.71 -5.83
C VAL A 34 -3.60 1.57 -6.38
N ILE A 35 -3.01 0.54 -7.00
CA ILE A 35 -3.74 -0.65 -7.45
C ILE A 35 -4.18 -1.48 -6.24
N GLY A 36 -3.31 -1.63 -5.23
CA GLY A 36 -3.66 -2.23 -3.95
C GLY A 36 -4.78 -1.48 -3.24
N ALA A 37 -4.66 -0.15 -3.19
CA ALA A 37 -5.65 0.74 -2.60
C ALA A 37 -7.02 0.62 -3.30
N LEU A 38 -7.05 0.52 -4.63
CA LEU A 38 -8.28 0.26 -5.37
C LEU A 38 -8.90 -1.09 -4.99
N ALA A 39 -8.10 -2.16 -4.89
CA ALA A 39 -8.60 -3.49 -4.54
C ALA A 39 -9.19 -3.52 -3.13
N VAL A 40 -8.48 -2.94 -2.16
CA VAL A 40 -8.95 -2.79 -0.78
C VAL A 40 -10.19 -1.90 -0.70
N ALA A 41 -10.26 -0.80 -1.48
CA ALA A 41 -11.42 0.09 -1.50
C ALA A 41 -12.69 -0.60 -2.01
N LYS A 42 -12.57 -1.45 -3.04
CA LYS A 42 -13.71 -2.25 -3.53
C LYS A 42 -14.22 -3.20 -2.45
N LEU A 43 -13.32 -3.98 -1.85
CA LEU A 43 -13.65 -4.91 -0.78
C LEU A 43 -14.30 -4.19 0.41
N TRP A 44 -13.73 -3.06 0.84
CA TRP A 44 -14.25 -2.29 1.96
C TRP A 44 -15.62 -1.67 1.65
N LYS A 45 -15.85 -1.24 0.39
CA LYS A 45 -17.16 -0.73 -0.04
C LYS A 45 -18.24 -1.79 -0.01
N GLU A 46 -17.94 -3.02 -0.43
CA GLU A 46 -18.89 -4.14 -0.42
C GLU A 46 -19.34 -4.52 1.00
N GLN A 47 -18.45 -4.35 1.99
CA GLN A 47 -18.74 -4.64 3.39
C GLN A 47 -19.41 -3.47 4.13
N SER A 48 -19.33 -2.26 3.57
CA SER A 48 -19.80 -1.02 4.21
C SER A 48 -21.27 -0.73 3.95
N GLN A 49 -21.84 0.22 4.71
CA GLN A 49 -23.22 0.66 4.50
C GLN A 49 -23.39 1.30 3.10
N PRO A 50 -24.57 1.18 2.45
CA PRO A 50 -24.82 1.72 1.11
C PRO A 50 -24.46 3.21 0.96
N ASP A 51 -24.79 4.02 1.97
CA ASP A 51 -24.56 5.46 1.99
C ASP A 51 -23.17 5.87 2.50
N ALA A 52 -22.29 4.90 2.78
CA ALA A 52 -20.90 5.18 3.16
C ALA A 52 -20.08 5.50 1.89
N ALA A 53 -19.25 6.53 1.93
CA ALA A 53 -18.35 6.88 0.83
C ALA A 53 -16.99 6.21 1.05
N VAL A 54 -16.59 5.30 0.16
CA VAL A 54 -15.25 4.71 0.15
C VAL A 54 -14.47 5.30 -1.02
N LEU A 55 -13.48 6.11 -0.67
CA LEU A 55 -12.59 6.82 -1.57
C LEU A 55 -11.27 6.05 -1.66
N TYR A 56 -10.50 6.31 -2.71
CA TYR A 56 -9.12 5.83 -2.78
C TYR A 56 -8.18 6.85 -3.42
N GLY A 57 -6.89 6.70 -3.16
CA GLY A 57 -5.86 7.58 -3.69
C GLY A 57 -4.46 7.02 -3.55
N ASN A 58 -3.46 7.82 -3.93
CA ASN A 58 -2.05 7.47 -3.87
C ASN A 58 -1.17 8.62 -3.40
N CYS A 59 -0.07 8.30 -2.74
CA CYS A 59 0.97 9.24 -2.37
C CYS A 59 2.09 9.28 -3.43
N VAL A 60 2.44 10.50 -3.87
CA VAL A 60 3.44 10.72 -4.91
C VAL A 60 4.48 11.77 -4.48
N SER A 61 5.72 11.65 -4.97
CA SER A 61 6.69 12.75 -4.93
C SER A 61 6.24 13.90 -5.84
N PRO A 62 6.73 15.13 -5.61
CA PRO A 62 6.41 16.29 -6.42
C PRO A 62 6.64 16.01 -7.91
N ARG A 63 5.67 16.37 -8.74
CA ARG A 63 5.70 16.22 -10.19
C ARG A 63 4.74 17.18 -10.85
N GLU A 64 4.87 17.31 -12.16
CA GLU A 64 3.91 18.07 -12.96
C GLU A 64 2.60 17.30 -13.09
N PHE A 65 1.49 18.03 -12.92
CA PHE A 65 0.15 17.50 -13.07
C PHE A 65 -0.43 17.95 -14.42
N PRO A 66 -1.08 17.05 -15.17
CA PRO A 66 -1.79 17.43 -16.39
C PRO A 66 -2.89 18.47 -16.14
N GLU A 67 -3.19 19.31 -17.13
CA GLU A 67 -4.14 20.43 -17.00
C GLU A 67 -5.57 20.00 -16.60
N ASP A 68 -5.94 18.75 -16.91
CA ASP A 68 -7.25 18.19 -16.61
C ASP A 68 -7.36 17.61 -15.20
N PHE A 69 -6.28 17.67 -14.40
CA PHE A 69 -6.33 17.39 -12.97
C PHE A 69 -6.89 18.61 -12.22
N LYS A 70 -7.72 18.35 -11.21
CA LYS A 70 -8.30 19.40 -10.38
C LYS A 70 -7.56 19.47 -9.05
N ALA A 71 -6.90 20.60 -8.77
CA ALA A 71 -6.37 20.89 -7.45
C ALA A 71 -7.52 21.05 -6.44
N LEU A 72 -7.45 20.32 -5.33
CA LEU A 72 -8.36 20.43 -4.19
C LEU A 72 -7.69 21.08 -2.97
N GLY A 73 -6.37 21.14 -2.97
CA GLY A 73 -5.53 21.81 -2.00
C GLY A 73 -4.10 21.94 -2.55
N GLU A 74 -3.18 22.50 -1.75
CA GLU A 74 -1.77 22.67 -2.17
C GLU A 74 -1.10 21.33 -2.51
N PHE A 75 -1.40 20.29 -1.74
CA PHE A 75 -0.81 18.95 -1.87
C PHE A 75 -1.83 17.87 -2.23
N LEU A 76 -3.00 18.25 -2.73
CA LEU A 76 -4.09 17.32 -3.03
C LEU A 76 -4.70 17.60 -4.40
N TRP A 77 -4.74 16.57 -5.22
CA TRP A 77 -5.30 16.62 -6.56
C TRP A 77 -6.35 15.52 -6.75
N MET A 78 -7.35 15.82 -7.57
CA MET A 78 -8.30 14.85 -8.09
C MET A 78 -7.91 14.51 -9.53
N CYS A 79 -7.78 13.23 -9.83
CA CYS A 79 -7.44 12.79 -11.19
C CYS A 79 -8.46 13.26 -12.22
N SER A 80 -7.98 13.45 -13.45
CA SER A 80 -8.80 13.72 -14.63
C SER A 80 -10.01 12.79 -14.71
N PRO A 81 -11.21 13.25 -15.11
CA PRO A 81 -12.34 12.35 -15.35
C PRO A 81 -12.06 11.33 -16.47
N ASN A 82 -11.11 11.61 -17.36
CA ASN A 82 -10.75 10.73 -18.46
C ASN A 82 -9.82 9.61 -17.95
N VAL A 83 -10.25 8.36 -18.15
CA VAL A 83 -9.45 7.18 -17.81
C VAL A 83 -8.54 6.86 -18.98
N VAL A 84 -7.24 6.70 -18.72
CA VAL A 84 -6.23 6.41 -19.74
C VAL A 84 -5.90 4.91 -19.72
N GLU A 85 -5.96 4.24 -20.86
CA GLU A 85 -5.51 2.85 -20.94
C GLU A 85 -3.97 2.77 -20.93
N LEU A 86 -3.41 1.95 -20.05
CA LEU A 86 -1.99 1.64 -20.05
C LEU A 86 -1.68 0.57 -21.08
N GLN A 87 -0.68 0.83 -21.92
CA GLN A 87 -0.16 -0.13 -22.88
C GLN A 87 1.09 -0.83 -22.33
N GLN A 88 1.39 -2.02 -22.87
CA GLN A 88 2.61 -2.74 -22.48
C GLN A 88 3.85 -1.92 -22.86
N GLY A 89 4.72 -1.69 -21.86
CA GLY A 89 5.93 -0.89 -22.04
C GLY A 89 5.76 0.60 -21.76
N ASP A 90 4.54 1.05 -21.41
CA ASP A 90 4.30 2.43 -20.96
C ASP A 90 5.21 2.79 -19.78
N GLN A 91 5.84 3.96 -19.89
CA GLN A 91 6.60 4.57 -18.80
C GLN A 91 5.63 5.26 -17.81
N ALA A 92 4.81 4.46 -17.13
CA ALA A 92 3.82 4.99 -16.18
C ALA A 92 4.44 5.49 -14.88
N TYR A 93 5.61 4.96 -14.49
CA TYR A 93 6.27 5.26 -13.23
C TYR A 93 6.93 6.64 -13.23
N GLY A 94 6.81 7.35 -12.11
CA GLY A 94 7.24 8.74 -12.00
C GLY A 94 6.30 9.75 -12.68
N THR A 95 5.21 9.28 -13.30
CA THR A 95 4.16 10.11 -13.91
C THR A 95 2.83 9.95 -13.16
N THR A 96 1.73 10.53 -13.65
CA THR A 96 0.38 10.31 -13.12
C THR A 96 -0.41 9.24 -13.90
N ARG A 97 0.23 8.56 -14.88
CA ARG A 97 -0.48 7.64 -15.78
C ARG A 97 -1.08 6.44 -15.06
N LEU A 98 -0.43 5.96 -14.00
CA LEU A 98 -0.95 4.84 -13.24
C LEU A 98 -2.28 5.21 -12.58
N GLU A 99 -2.33 6.35 -11.89
CA GLU A 99 -3.54 6.89 -11.27
C GLU A 99 -4.61 7.21 -12.34
N GLN A 100 -4.22 7.81 -13.46
CA GLN A 100 -5.13 8.09 -14.58
C GLN A 100 -5.81 6.84 -15.13
N SER A 101 -5.16 5.68 -15.05
CA SER A 101 -5.65 4.42 -15.62
C SER A 101 -6.70 3.67 -14.81
N LEU A 102 -6.95 4.12 -13.57
CA LEU A 102 -7.83 3.42 -12.66
C LEU A 102 -9.28 3.92 -12.75
N PRO A 103 -10.28 3.08 -12.45
CA PRO A 103 -11.69 3.47 -12.55
C PRO A 103 -12.05 4.60 -11.58
N ARG A 104 -12.80 5.60 -12.05
CA ARG A 104 -13.29 6.66 -11.17
C ARG A 104 -14.39 6.15 -10.23
N CYS A 105 -14.43 6.67 -9.01
CA CYS A 105 -15.58 6.49 -8.11
C CYS A 105 -16.49 7.73 -8.16
N SER A 106 -17.64 7.67 -7.48
CA SER A 106 -18.69 8.71 -7.48
C SER A 106 -18.22 10.10 -7.03
N GLU A 107 -17.05 10.21 -6.42
CA GLU A 107 -16.48 11.47 -5.91
C GLU A 107 -15.11 11.82 -6.51
N GLY A 108 -14.70 11.16 -7.59
CA GLY A 108 -13.52 11.56 -8.35
C GLY A 108 -12.20 10.91 -7.93
N SER A 109 -12.20 9.86 -7.10
CA SER A 109 -10.99 9.03 -6.92
C SER A 109 -10.49 8.47 -8.27
N PRO A 110 -9.18 8.22 -8.44
CA PRO A 110 -8.14 8.34 -7.43
C PRO A 110 -7.78 9.79 -7.11
N PHE A 111 -7.61 10.07 -5.82
CA PHE A 111 -6.96 11.29 -5.36
C PHE A 111 -5.44 11.11 -5.36
N VAL A 112 -4.71 12.18 -5.61
CA VAL A 112 -3.25 12.18 -5.60
C VAL A 112 -2.77 13.12 -4.50
N PHE A 113 -2.11 12.54 -3.50
CA PHE A 113 -1.53 13.21 -2.35
C PHE A 113 -0.04 13.44 -2.62
N VAL A 114 0.41 14.68 -2.57
CA VAL A 114 1.81 15.02 -2.79
C VAL A 114 2.56 15.01 -1.46
N VAL A 115 3.64 14.23 -1.40
CA VAL A 115 4.60 14.22 -0.28
C VAL A 115 5.75 15.13 -0.69
N PRO A 116 5.83 16.39 -0.19
CA PRO A 116 6.66 17.42 -0.78
C PRO A 116 8.18 17.20 -0.67
N HIS A 117 8.65 16.46 0.33
CA HIS A 117 10.08 16.32 0.64
C HIS A 117 10.51 14.86 0.70
N ASP A 118 11.62 14.53 0.02
CA ASP A 118 12.19 13.17 -0.04
C ASP A 118 13.70 13.14 0.29
N GLY A 119 14.20 14.17 0.96
CA GLY A 119 15.58 14.30 1.42
C GLY A 119 16.57 14.84 0.37
N ARG A 120 16.18 14.97 -0.90
CA ARG A 120 17.07 15.51 -1.97
C ARG A 120 17.32 17.01 -1.90
N ASP A 121 16.45 17.74 -1.20
CA ASP A 121 16.49 19.19 -1.07
C ASP A 121 17.42 19.69 0.05
N GLY A 122 18.14 18.78 0.72
CA GLY A 122 19.08 19.09 1.80
C GLY A 122 18.39 19.44 3.13
N MET A 123 17.08 19.24 3.24
CA MET A 123 16.32 19.44 4.47
C MET A 123 16.66 18.37 5.51
N SER A 124 16.59 18.72 6.80
CA SER A 124 16.73 17.73 7.86
C SER A 124 15.54 16.77 7.88
N LEU A 125 15.74 15.54 8.35
CA LEU A 125 14.67 14.54 8.46
C LEU A 125 13.49 15.04 9.31
N GLU A 126 13.78 15.73 10.42
CA GLU A 126 12.76 16.30 11.30
C GLU A 126 11.90 17.35 10.58
N GLU A 127 12.55 18.26 9.85
CA GLU A 127 11.84 19.32 9.14
C GLU A 127 11.02 18.76 7.96
N ALA A 128 11.58 17.80 7.21
CA ALA A 128 10.89 17.13 6.11
C ALA A 128 9.66 16.37 6.64
N THR A 129 9.83 15.60 7.72
CA THR A 129 8.74 14.84 8.35
C THR A 129 7.63 15.74 8.84
N LYS A 130 7.98 16.88 9.46
CA LYS A 130 6.99 17.87 9.91
C LYS A 130 6.20 18.46 8.73
N LYS A 131 6.87 18.82 7.62
CA LYS A 131 6.21 19.40 6.44
C LYS A 131 5.37 18.39 5.67
N ASN A 132 5.88 17.17 5.48
CA ASN A 132 5.15 16.08 4.85
C ASN A 132 3.91 15.68 5.66
N THR A 133 4.05 15.59 6.99
CA THR A 133 2.93 15.34 7.91
C THR A 133 1.85 16.39 7.77
N ARG A 134 2.23 17.67 7.77
CA ARG A 134 1.29 18.78 7.59
C ARG A 134 0.55 18.67 6.25
N ALA A 135 1.27 18.46 5.16
CA ALA A 135 0.70 18.33 3.82
C ALA A 135 -0.35 17.22 3.73
N LEU A 136 -0.05 16.05 4.31
CA LEU A 136 -0.98 14.92 4.32
C LEU A 136 -2.20 15.21 5.21
N CYS A 137 -2.00 15.72 6.43
CA CYS A 137 -3.10 16.05 7.34
C CYS A 137 -4.07 17.09 6.74
N GLU A 138 -3.55 18.16 6.14
CA GLU A 138 -4.38 19.17 5.46
C GLU A 138 -5.17 18.56 4.29
N SER A 139 -4.58 17.60 3.58
CA SER A 139 -5.26 16.88 2.48
C SER A 139 -6.36 15.95 2.98
N LEU A 140 -6.13 15.23 4.09
CA LEU A 140 -7.14 14.39 4.74
C LEU A 140 -8.32 15.24 5.25
N GLU A 141 -8.03 16.39 5.86
CA GLU A 141 -9.04 17.36 6.31
C GLU A 141 -9.86 17.91 5.13
N ALA A 142 -9.22 18.25 4.01
CA ALA A 142 -9.90 18.74 2.82
C ALA A 142 -10.92 17.72 2.25
N LEU A 143 -10.60 16.42 2.33
CA LEU A 143 -11.51 15.34 1.94
C LEU A 143 -12.55 14.97 3.01
N ARG A 144 -12.41 15.50 4.23
CA ARG A 144 -13.27 15.23 5.39
C ARG A 144 -13.38 13.74 5.69
N VAL A 145 -12.25 13.04 5.70
CA VAL A 145 -12.23 11.60 5.96
C VAL A 145 -12.47 11.29 7.44
N ASP A 146 -13.25 10.26 7.71
CA ASP A 146 -13.54 9.74 9.06
C ASP A 146 -12.63 8.56 9.44
N SER A 147 -12.05 7.88 8.46
CA SER A 147 -11.17 6.72 8.66
C SER A 147 -10.25 6.52 7.44
N VAL A 148 -9.04 6.02 7.69
CA VAL A 148 -8.05 5.72 6.66
C VAL A 148 -7.62 4.25 6.72
N VAL A 149 -7.42 3.67 5.54
CA VAL A 149 -6.68 2.42 5.36
C VAL A 149 -5.43 2.72 4.53
N GLY A 150 -4.26 2.76 5.16
CA GLY A 150 -2.98 2.93 4.47
C GLY A 150 -2.52 1.63 3.85
N VAL A 151 -2.23 1.59 2.55
CA VAL A 151 -1.85 0.39 1.81
C VAL A 151 -0.43 0.52 1.27
N ASP A 152 0.42 -0.43 1.63
CA ASP A 152 1.79 -0.59 1.12
C ASP A 152 1.91 -1.97 0.50
N LEU A 153 2.36 -2.04 -0.76
CA LEU A 153 2.63 -3.30 -1.44
C LEU A 153 4.11 -3.66 -1.33
N GLY A 154 4.43 -4.51 -0.35
CA GLY A 154 5.76 -5.06 -0.13
C GLY A 154 6.35 -4.73 1.23
N GLY A 155 5.99 -3.62 1.85
CA GLY A 155 6.35 -3.32 3.24
C GLY A 155 7.55 -2.41 3.43
N ASP A 156 7.84 -1.55 2.45
CA ASP A 156 8.83 -0.48 2.59
C ASP A 156 8.49 0.48 3.73
N SER A 157 7.22 0.61 4.10
CA SER A 157 6.79 1.34 5.30
C SER A 157 7.35 0.74 6.59
N LEU A 158 7.68 -0.56 6.61
CA LEU A 158 8.19 -1.26 7.78
C LEU A 158 9.71 -1.23 7.84
N THR A 159 10.36 -1.50 6.71
CA THR A 159 11.81 -1.72 6.62
C THR A 159 12.57 -0.53 6.04
N GLY A 160 11.88 0.40 5.38
CA GLY A 160 12.44 1.54 4.68
C GLY A 160 12.78 1.29 3.20
N GLY A 161 12.69 0.05 2.73
CA GLY A 161 13.03 -0.34 1.35
C GLY A 161 14.49 -0.07 0.98
N PHE A 162 14.76 0.16 -0.31
CA PHE A 162 16.10 0.55 -0.78
C PHE A 162 16.14 1.86 -1.56
N ASP A 163 14.99 2.37 -2.02
CA ASP A 163 14.91 3.58 -2.86
C ASP A 163 14.74 4.86 -2.01
N PHE A 164 15.78 5.21 -1.25
CA PHE A 164 15.81 6.41 -0.42
C PHE A 164 17.14 7.18 -0.54
N HIS A 165 17.10 8.48 -0.24
CA HIS A 165 18.27 9.34 -0.27
C HIS A 165 18.85 9.54 1.13
N GLY A 166 20.01 8.92 1.40
CA GLY A 166 20.77 9.09 2.63
C GLY A 166 20.22 8.31 3.83
N ASP A 167 18.95 8.53 4.17
CA ASP A 167 18.26 7.90 5.31
C ASP A 167 16.94 7.25 4.84
N ALA A 168 16.71 6.01 5.29
CA ALA A 168 15.51 5.23 4.98
C ALA A 168 14.23 5.90 5.46
N GLU A 169 14.32 6.72 6.51
CA GLU A 169 13.18 7.48 7.01
C GLU A 169 12.70 8.56 6.03
N PHE A 170 13.50 8.97 5.04
CA PHE A 170 13.03 9.83 3.95
C PHE A 170 12.18 9.09 2.90
N GLY A 171 12.16 7.75 2.94
CA GLY A 171 11.32 6.94 2.07
C GLY A 171 9.86 7.41 2.14
N ARG A 172 9.18 7.47 0.98
CA ARG A 172 7.83 8.03 0.92
C ARG A 172 6.87 7.29 1.85
N ASP A 173 6.94 5.97 1.85
CA ASP A 173 6.13 5.08 2.66
C ASP A 173 6.34 5.33 4.16
N ARG A 174 7.59 5.60 4.58
CA ARG A 174 7.92 6.02 5.96
C ARG A 174 7.35 7.39 6.29
N GLN A 175 7.49 8.36 5.39
CA GLN A 175 6.95 9.71 5.58
C GLN A 175 5.41 9.72 5.67
N VAL A 176 4.74 8.92 4.85
CA VAL A 176 3.27 8.74 4.91
C VAL A 176 2.88 8.01 6.19
N LEU A 177 3.64 7.00 6.63
CA LEU A 177 3.40 6.29 7.89
C LEU A 177 3.48 7.24 9.10
N HIS A 178 4.50 8.09 9.16
CA HIS A 178 4.65 9.13 10.20
C HIS A 178 3.45 10.09 10.19
N ALA A 179 3.05 10.54 9.00
CA ALA A 179 1.92 11.44 8.84
C ALA A 179 0.59 10.81 9.29
N LEU A 180 0.33 9.55 8.93
CA LEU A 180 -0.89 8.83 9.34
C LEU A 180 -0.93 8.60 10.85
N ARG A 181 0.20 8.25 11.48
CA ARG A 181 0.31 8.13 12.94
C ARG A 181 0.07 9.47 13.66
N ALA A 182 0.60 10.56 13.11
CA ALA A 182 0.40 11.90 13.65
C ALA A 182 -1.00 12.47 13.37
N SER A 183 -1.74 11.91 12.42
CA SER A 183 -3.11 12.32 12.14
C SER A 183 -4.05 11.89 13.27
N ASN A 184 -5.10 12.67 13.49
CA ASN A 184 -6.19 12.31 14.42
C ASN A 184 -7.26 11.43 13.76
N VAL A 185 -7.00 10.91 12.56
CA VAL A 185 -7.96 10.08 11.82
C VAL A 185 -7.67 8.62 12.16
N PRO A 186 -8.67 7.84 12.62
CA PRO A 186 -8.51 6.41 12.84
C PRO A 186 -7.90 5.72 11.62
N CYS A 187 -6.80 4.99 11.81
CA CYS A 187 -6.06 4.42 10.69
C CYS A 187 -5.66 2.96 10.92
N VAL A 188 -6.01 2.10 9.95
CA VAL A 188 -5.45 0.75 9.81
C VAL A 188 -4.41 0.79 8.70
N HIS A 189 -3.23 0.24 8.96
CA HIS A 189 -2.22 0.06 7.93
C HIS A 189 -2.17 -1.41 7.48
N LEU A 190 -2.30 -1.62 6.17
CA LEU A 190 -2.18 -2.90 5.50
C LEU A 190 -0.84 -2.97 4.76
N VAL A 191 0.03 -3.87 5.19
CA VAL A 191 1.22 -4.27 4.41
C VAL A 191 0.86 -5.50 3.60
N VAL A 192 0.62 -5.30 2.32
CA VAL A 192 0.15 -6.30 1.36
C VAL A 192 1.34 -7.07 0.81
N ALA A 193 1.29 -8.41 0.91
CA ALA A 193 2.31 -9.32 0.42
C ALA A 193 3.75 -8.90 0.84
N PRO A 194 4.08 -8.97 2.14
CA PRO A 194 5.37 -8.51 2.66
C PRO A 194 6.57 -9.11 1.91
N GLY A 195 7.45 -8.26 1.41
CA GLY A 195 8.64 -8.55 0.60
C GLY A 195 8.39 -8.64 -0.92
N CYS A 196 7.16 -8.49 -1.41
CA CYS A 196 6.84 -8.70 -2.83
C CYS A 196 7.50 -7.69 -3.79
N ASP A 197 8.00 -6.57 -3.29
CA ASP A 197 8.79 -5.58 -4.01
C ASP A 197 10.25 -6.01 -4.25
N GLY A 198 10.75 -6.97 -3.46
CA GLY A 198 12.13 -7.42 -3.42
C GLY A 198 13.08 -6.48 -2.68
N GLU A 199 12.56 -5.53 -1.89
CA GLU A 199 13.34 -4.47 -1.24
C GLU A 199 13.63 -4.74 0.25
N SER A 200 13.20 -5.90 0.76
CA SER A 200 13.38 -6.30 2.14
C SER A 200 13.99 -7.69 2.27
N THR A 201 14.90 -7.87 3.23
CA THR A 201 15.37 -9.20 3.62
C THR A 201 14.31 -9.94 4.44
N ILE A 202 14.35 -11.27 4.43
CA ILE A 202 13.47 -12.11 5.28
C ILE A 202 13.66 -11.75 6.75
N GLU A 203 14.91 -11.61 7.19
CA GLU A 203 15.26 -11.29 8.56
C GLU A 203 14.77 -9.91 8.97
N GLY A 204 14.96 -8.90 8.10
CA GLY A 204 14.51 -7.53 8.34
C GLY A 204 13.00 -7.42 8.46
N MET A 205 12.27 -8.06 7.53
CA MET A 205 10.80 -8.09 7.59
C MET A 205 10.30 -8.79 8.86
N ARG A 206 10.90 -9.92 9.25
CA ARG A 206 10.52 -10.63 10.49
C ARG A 206 10.82 -9.84 11.75
N ALA A 207 11.92 -9.10 11.78
CA ALA A 207 12.25 -8.21 12.89
C ALA A 207 11.19 -7.11 13.02
N ALA A 208 10.86 -6.43 11.92
CA ALA A 208 9.84 -5.38 11.91
C ALA A 208 8.45 -5.90 12.35
N VAL A 209 8.02 -7.06 11.86
CA VAL A 209 6.74 -7.67 12.27
C VAL A 209 6.74 -8.06 13.75
N ARG A 210 7.88 -8.53 14.28
CA ARG A 210 8.00 -8.84 15.71
C ARG A 210 7.89 -7.59 16.56
N GLU A 211 8.56 -6.50 16.19
CA GLU A 211 8.46 -5.23 16.92
C GLU A 211 7.02 -4.70 16.95
N LEU A 212 6.28 -4.84 15.85
CA LEU A 212 4.85 -4.49 15.80
C LEU A 212 3.98 -5.36 16.72
N ASP A 213 4.26 -6.66 16.81
CA ASP A 213 3.53 -7.56 17.71
C ASP A 213 3.85 -7.27 19.18
N GLU A 214 5.14 -7.04 19.50
CA GLU A 214 5.60 -6.66 20.85
C GLU A 214 5.01 -5.32 21.31
N ALA A 215 4.79 -4.38 20.38
CA ALA A 215 4.10 -3.11 20.63
C ALA A 215 2.57 -3.24 20.71
N GLY A 216 2.00 -4.43 20.49
CA GLY A 216 0.55 -4.66 20.47
C GLY A 216 -0.17 -4.05 19.26
N ALA A 217 0.57 -3.66 18.22
CA ALA A 217 0.03 -3.01 17.02
C ALA A 217 -0.44 -4.02 15.97
N LEU A 218 0.04 -5.26 15.99
CA LEU A 218 -0.35 -6.30 15.04
C LEU A 218 -1.79 -6.81 15.30
N LEU A 219 -2.73 -6.37 14.46
CA LEU A 219 -4.14 -6.74 14.55
C LEU A 219 -4.43 -8.15 14.04
N GLY A 220 -3.69 -8.60 13.02
CA GLY A 220 -3.93 -9.90 12.39
C GLY A 220 -3.43 -9.98 10.95
N THR A 221 -3.90 -10.98 10.22
CA THR A 221 -3.65 -11.13 8.79
C THR A 221 -4.94 -11.17 7.98
N MET A 222 -4.91 -10.56 6.79
CA MET A 222 -6.00 -10.59 5.83
C MET A 222 -5.59 -11.42 4.61
N PRO A 223 -6.34 -12.48 4.25
CA PRO A 223 -6.15 -13.19 2.99
C PRO A 223 -6.34 -12.27 1.77
N LEU A 224 -5.54 -12.45 0.71
CA LEU A 224 -5.61 -11.61 -0.50
C LEU A 224 -6.48 -12.19 -1.63
N ASP A 225 -7.16 -13.32 -1.42
CA ASP A 225 -7.91 -14.04 -2.45
C ASP A 225 -9.02 -13.18 -3.10
N GLU A 226 -9.70 -12.35 -2.31
CA GLU A 226 -10.74 -11.44 -2.81
C GLU A 226 -10.17 -10.23 -3.58
N MET A 227 -8.88 -9.91 -3.39
CA MET A 227 -8.25 -8.70 -3.95
C MET A 227 -7.36 -8.99 -5.16
N VAL A 228 -6.76 -10.17 -5.25
CA VAL A 228 -5.74 -10.51 -6.26
C VAL A 228 -6.26 -10.38 -7.69
N GLY A 229 -7.53 -10.72 -7.94
CA GLY A 229 -8.15 -10.57 -9.25
C GLY A 229 -8.23 -9.11 -9.71
N THR A 230 -8.65 -8.20 -8.81
CA THR A 230 -8.68 -6.76 -9.08
C THR A 230 -7.27 -6.21 -9.29
N MET A 231 -6.31 -6.61 -8.45
CA MET A 231 -4.93 -6.14 -8.59
C MET A 231 -4.34 -6.56 -9.95
N ARG A 232 -4.56 -7.82 -10.36
CA ARG A 232 -4.06 -8.34 -11.63
C ARG A 232 -4.69 -7.66 -12.84
N SER A 233 -5.99 -7.37 -12.82
CA SER A 233 -6.67 -6.77 -13.98
C SER A 233 -6.12 -5.38 -14.30
N HIS A 234 -5.78 -4.58 -13.28
CA HIS A 234 -5.21 -3.25 -13.45
C HIS A 234 -3.69 -3.22 -13.61
N ALA A 235 -3.01 -4.33 -13.29
CA ALA A 235 -1.57 -4.49 -13.54
C ALA A 235 -1.25 -5.33 -14.79
N ALA A 236 -2.27 -5.69 -15.58
CA ALA A 236 -2.17 -6.67 -16.66
C ALA A 236 -1.04 -6.35 -17.66
N ASN A 237 -0.96 -5.07 -18.04
CA ASN A 237 -0.04 -4.53 -19.03
C ASN A 237 1.27 -4.01 -18.44
N LEU A 238 1.43 -4.10 -17.10
CA LEU A 238 2.67 -3.75 -16.43
C LEU A 238 3.68 -4.91 -16.51
N SER A 239 4.94 -4.62 -16.17
CA SER A 239 5.97 -5.66 -16.07
C SER A 239 5.51 -6.82 -15.16
N PRO A 240 5.82 -8.09 -15.51
CA PRO A 240 5.55 -9.24 -14.63
C PRO A 240 6.19 -9.13 -13.25
N MET A 241 7.26 -8.33 -13.12
CA MET A 241 7.97 -8.10 -11.85
C MET A 241 7.41 -6.91 -11.05
N ARG A 242 6.18 -6.47 -11.35
CA ARG A 242 5.46 -5.50 -10.52
C ARG A 242 4.66 -6.21 -9.45
N THR A 243 4.53 -5.58 -8.29
CA THR A 243 4.01 -6.19 -7.07
C THR A 243 2.66 -6.90 -7.25
N PRO A 244 1.61 -6.32 -7.89
CA PRO A 244 0.38 -7.06 -8.22
C PRO A 244 0.57 -8.34 -9.04
N ASN A 245 1.50 -8.33 -10.00
CA ASN A 245 1.76 -9.46 -10.88
C ASN A 245 2.54 -10.56 -10.16
N ILE A 246 3.50 -10.17 -9.29
CA ILE A 246 4.21 -11.09 -8.39
C ILE A 246 3.22 -11.78 -7.44
N ILE A 247 2.33 -11.01 -6.80
CA ILE A 247 1.27 -11.52 -5.92
C ILE A 247 0.42 -12.54 -6.67
N HIS A 248 -0.10 -12.19 -7.84
CA HIS A 248 -0.90 -13.09 -8.66
C HIS A 248 -0.15 -14.38 -9.03
N SER A 249 1.12 -14.29 -9.41
CA SER A 249 1.94 -15.46 -9.71
C SER A 249 2.19 -16.35 -8.48
N ALA A 250 2.32 -15.78 -7.28
CA ALA A 250 2.46 -16.54 -6.05
C ALA A 250 1.20 -17.33 -5.71
N PHE A 251 0.00 -16.75 -5.94
CA PHE A 251 -1.27 -17.47 -5.79
C PHE A 251 -1.36 -18.70 -6.70
N GLY A 252 -0.93 -18.59 -7.96
CA GLY A 252 -0.90 -19.73 -8.89
C GLY A 252 -0.05 -20.88 -8.37
N ARG A 253 1.11 -20.56 -7.78
CA ARG A 253 2.05 -21.53 -7.21
C ARG A 253 1.50 -22.24 -5.97
N VAL A 254 0.98 -21.48 -5.01
CA VAL A 254 0.37 -22.04 -3.79
C VAL A 254 -0.78 -22.98 -4.12
N ASN A 255 -1.63 -22.62 -5.08
CA ASN A 255 -2.74 -23.46 -5.50
C ASN A 255 -2.27 -24.76 -6.17
N SER A 256 -1.23 -24.71 -7.02
CA SER A 256 -0.65 -25.92 -7.63
C SER A 256 0.05 -26.83 -6.63
N ALA A 257 0.69 -26.28 -5.59
CA ALA A 257 1.32 -27.08 -4.54
C ALA A 257 0.30 -27.81 -3.65
N SER A 258 -0.90 -27.25 -3.48
CA SER A 258 -1.98 -27.86 -2.67
C SER A 258 -2.66 -29.08 -3.33
N SER A 259 -2.43 -29.29 -4.63
CA SER A 259 -3.00 -30.41 -5.39
C SER A 259 -2.11 -31.66 -5.46
N ASP A 260 -0.85 -31.59 -5.01
CA ASP A 260 0.07 -32.73 -4.97
C ASP A 260 0.13 -33.34 -3.56
N ASP A 261 -0.56 -34.46 -3.38
CA ASP A 261 -0.66 -35.21 -2.12
C ASP A 261 0.71 -35.70 -1.60
N GLY A 262 1.09 -35.28 -0.38
CA GLY A 262 1.77 -36.17 0.57
C GLY A 262 3.25 -35.93 0.94
N ALA A 263 3.92 -34.91 0.42
CA ALA A 263 5.25 -34.54 0.91
C ALA A 263 5.19 -33.23 1.71
N ALA A 264 5.84 -33.19 2.89
CA ALA A 264 6.04 -31.96 3.64
C ALA A 264 6.89 -30.99 2.79
N ALA A 265 6.23 -30.22 1.94
CA ALA A 265 6.86 -29.32 1.00
C ALA A 265 7.62 -28.25 1.79
N SER A 266 8.91 -28.11 1.50
CA SER A 266 9.65 -26.90 1.86
C SER A 266 8.81 -25.70 1.45
N PRO A 267 8.74 -24.62 2.26
CA PRO A 267 7.97 -23.45 1.87
C PRO A 267 8.47 -22.98 0.51
N GLU A 268 7.57 -22.97 -0.46
CA GLU A 268 7.90 -22.58 -1.81
C GLU A 268 8.38 -21.13 -1.77
N MET A 269 9.57 -20.89 -2.29
CA MET A 269 10.17 -19.55 -2.35
C MET A 269 9.86 -18.93 -3.71
N PHE A 270 9.45 -17.67 -3.71
CA PHE A 270 9.28 -16.86 -4.90
C PHE A 270 10.55 -16.05 -5.14
N ARG A 271 11.18 -16.26 -6.30
CA ARG A 271 12.35 -15.48 -6.72
C ARG A 271 11.90 -14.17 -7.37
N ILE A 272 12.31 -13.06 -6.79
CA ILE A 272 12.06 -11.70 -7.28
C ILE A 272 13.38 -11.11 -7.74
N VAL A 273 13.42 -10.60 -8.97
CA VAL A 273 14.60 -9.94 -9.53
C VAL A 273 14.24 -8.50 -9.87
N ARG A 274 14.72 -7.54 -9.08
CA ARG A 274 14.49 -6.10 -9.24
C ARG A 274 15.76 -5.34 -8.85
N HIS A 275 16.02 -4.21 -9.51
CA HIS A 275 17.13 -3.31 -9.15
C HIS A 275 18.52 -3.98 -9.05
N ASN A 276 18.79 -4.98 -9.90
CA ASN A 276 20.00 -5.81 -9.86
C ASN A 276 20.19 -6.62 -8.56
N GLN A 277 19.12 -6.77 -7.78
CA GLN A 277 19.07 -7.61 -6.60
C GLN A 277 18.17 -8.82 -6.85
N GLU A 278 18.47 -9.89 -6.14
CA GLU A 278 17.66 -11.10 -6.13
C GLU A 278 17.18 -11.35 -4.70
N ALA A 279 15.86 -11.36 -4.52
CA ALA A 279 15.20 -11.68 -3.26
C ALA A 279 14.44 -13.00 -3.40
N HIS A 280 14.40 -13.76 -2.30
CA HIS A 280 13.63 -15.00 -2.20
C HIS A 280 12.63 -14.85 -1.08
N ILE A 281 11.34 -14.80 -1.40
CA ILE A 281 10.28 -14.55 -0.41
C ILE A 281 9.39 -15.78 -0.31
N PRO A 282 9.03 -16.27 0.88
CA PRO A 282 8.09 -17.38 0.99
C PRO A 282 6.75 -17.05 0.31
N CYS A 283 6.26 -17.92 -0.57
CA CYS A 283 5.01 -17.72 -1.31
C CYS A 283 3.82 -17.48 -0.37
N SER A 284 3.83 -18.07 0.83
CA SER A 284 2.78 -17.87 1.83
C SER A 284 2.70 -16.44 2.40
N TRP A 285 3.78 -15.66 2.33
CA TRP A 285 3.76 -14.25 2.71
C TRP A 285 3.06 -13.43 1.62
N LEU A 286 3.20 -13.85 0.37
CA LEU A 286 2.67 -13.16 -0.81
C LEU A 286 1.15 -13.35 -0.99
N THR A 287 0.50 -14.15 -0.15
CA THR A 287 -0.94 -14.41 -0.18
C THR A 287 -1.72 -13.75 0.96
N ILE A 288 -1.05 -12.96 1.80
CA ILE A 288 -1.65 -12.26 2.94
C ILE A 288 -1.27 -10.78 2.96
N ALA A 289 -2.08 -9.97 3.64
CA ALA A 289 -1.69 -8.67 4.17
C ALA A 289 -1.56 -8.75 5.69
N LEU A 290 -0.62 -7.99 6.25
CA LEU A 290 -0.54 -7.71 7.68
C LEU A 290 -1.41 -6.51 8.01
N ALA A 291 -2.30 -6.63 8.99
CA ALA A 291 -3.10 -5.53 9.49
C ALA A 291 -2.51 -4.96 10.77
N ILE A 292 -2.29 -3.65 10.79
CA ILE A 292 -1.57 -2.93 11.84
C ILE A 292 -2.42 -1.76 12.30
N ASP A 293 -2.58 -1.61 13.62
CA ASP A 293 -3.15 -0.41 14.24
C ASP A 293 -2.07 0.68 14.33
N LEU A 294 -2.33 1.86 13.75
CA LEU A 294 -1.41 2.99 13.86
C LEU A 294 -1.64 3.84 15.11
N HIS A 295 -2.74 3.62 15.83
CA HIS A 295 -3.09 4.32 17.06
C HIS A 295 -3.40 3.32 18.18
N PRO A 296 -2.48 2.37 18.48
CA PRO A 296 -2.73 1.37 19.50
C PRO A 296 -3.01 2.08 20.82
N ARG A 297 -4.13 1.73 21.45
CA ARG A 297 -4.43 2.22 22.81
C ARG A 297 -3.31 1.71 23.70
N THR A 298 -2.59 2.63 24.34
CA THR A 298 -1.62 2.25 25.38
C THR A 298 -2.38 1.43 26.43
N PRO A 299 -1.91 0.23 26.79
CA PRO A 299 -2.61 -0.66 27.72
C PRO A 299 -2.84 -0.03 29.10
#